data_AF-A0A8R7UZI8-F1
#
_entry.id   AF-A0A8R7UZI8-F1
#
_cell.length_a   1.000
_cell.length_b   1.000
_cell.length_c   1.000
_cell.angle_alpha   90.00
_cell.angle_beta   90.00
_cell.angle_gamma   90.00
#
_symmetry.space_group_name_H-M   'P 1'
#
loop_
_entity.id
_entity.type
_entity.pdbx_description
1 polymer ?
#
loop_
_entity_poly.entity_id
_entity_poly.type
_entity_poly.pdbx_seq_one_letter_code
_entity_poly.pdbx_strand_id
1 'polypeptide(L)'
;MDPQRDFPADVLANILMRLPPNTRRRLRLVCRHWRYVVGTRTATSLRSRAKTLVAATGSACVIDNLWAPWKPRELWPEFMADHYKPMSVVGTCNGLVCLCDDRELGGAITVANPVTGE
;
A
#
# COMPACT_ATOMS: atom_id res chain seq x y z
N MET A 1 30.27 -32.83 -13.53
CA MET A 1 28.92 -32.24 -13.47
C MET A 1 28.21 -32.89 -12.31
N ASP A 2 28.11 -32.20 -11.19
CA ASP A 2 27.57 -32.76 -9.94
C ASP A 2 26.03 -32.67 -9.99
N PRO A 3 25.27 -33.79 -10.03
CA PRO A 3 23.84 -33.77 -10.34
C PRO A 3 22.95 -33.48 -9.11
N GLN A 4 23.53 -32.99 -8.01
CA GLN A 4 22.92 -33.13 -6.70
C GLN A 4 23.04 -31.82 -5.90
N ARG A 5 22.11 -30.88 -6.11
CA ARG A 5 21.66 -29.87 -5.10
C ARG A 5 20.64 -28.85 -5.64
N ASP A 6 19.73 -29.25 -6.52
CA ASP A 6 18.58 -28.39 -6.78
C ASP A 6 17.61 -28.49 -5.60
N PHE A 7 17.61 -27.45 -4.76
CA PHE A 7 16.64 -27.33 -3.67
C PHE A 7 15.22 -27.32 -4.26
N PRO A 8 14.30 -28.20 -3.81
CA PRO A 8 13.00 -28.33 -4.43
C PRO A 8 12.21 -27.01 -4.37
N ALA A 9 11.71 -26.56 -5.53
CA ALA A 9 11.01 -25.29 -5.68
C ALA A 9 9.73 -25.18 -4.82
N ASP A 10 9.14 -26.32 -4.46
CA ASP A 10 7.97 -26.46 -3.61
C ASP A 10 8.30 -26.23 -2.13
N VAL A 11 9.40 -26.81 -1.65
CA VAL A 11 9.91 -26.54 -0.30
C VAL A 11 10.31 -25.08 -0.18
N LEU A 12 10.97 -24.52 -1.20
CA LEU A 12 11.28 -23.09 -1.24
C LEU A 12 10.02 -22.22 -1.20
N ALA A 13 9.01 -22.55 -2.01
CA ALA A 13 7.75 -21.82 -2.00
C ALA A 13 7.09 -21.85 -0.61
N ASN A 14 7.08 -23.01 0.06
CA ASN A 14 6.52 -23.16 1.39
C ASN A 14 7.24 -22.31 2.45
N ILE A 15 8.57 -22.23 2.39
CA ILE A 15 9.35 -21.34 3.27
C ILE A 15 9.00 -19.88 2.99
N LEU A 16 9.03 -19.48 1.72
CA LEU A 16 8.75 -18.11 1.30
C LEU A 16 7.33 -17.67 1.70
N MET A 17 6.35 -18.57 1.63
CA MET A 17 4.96 -18.31 2.01
C MET A 17 4.80 -17.93 3.49
N ARG A 18 5.74 -18.29 4.35
CA ARG A 18 5.77 -17.90 5.78
C ARG A 18 6.32 -16.49 6.03
N LEU A 19 6.96 -15.88 5.04
CA LEU A 19 7.54 -14.54 5.16
C LEU A 19 6.52 -13.45 4.81
N PRO A 20 6.65 -12.22 5.33
CA PRO A 20 5.82 -11.09 4.89
C PRO A 20 5.92 -10.84 3.37
N PRO A 21 4.86 -10.33 2.71
CA PRO A 21 4.86 -10.09 1.26
C PRO A 21 6.00 -9.18 0.78
N ASN A 22 6.37 -8.15 1.54
CA ASN A 22 7.46 -7.24 1.19
C ASN A 22 8.84 -7.94 1.23
N THR A 23 9.06 -8.80 2.22
CA THR A 23 10.28 -9.62 2.32
C THR A 23 10.40 -10.56 1.13
N ARG A 24 9.31 -11.24 0.75
CA ARG A 24 9.27 -12.09 -0.45
C ARG A 24 9.64 -11.36 -1.74
N ARG A 25 9.24 -10.09 -1.90
CA ARG A 25 9.58 -9.29 -3.09
C ARG A 25 11.08 -9.12 -3.23
N ARG A 26 11.78 -8.78 -2.14
CA ARG A 26 13.24 -8.58 -2.14
C ARG A 26 13.98 -9.88 -2.48
N LEU A 27 13.43 -11.01 -2.06
CA LEU A 27 14.01 -12.34 -2.30
C LEU A 27 14.00 -12.77 -3.78
N ARG A 28 13.27 -12.07 -4.67
CA ARG A 28 13.37 -12.23 -6.14
C ARG A 28 14.74 -11.85 -6.70
N LEU A 29 15.55 -11.13 -5.92
CA LEU A 29 16.84 -10.60 -6.35
C LEU A 29 18.01 -11.55 -6.02
N VAL A 30 17.77 -12.61 -5.23
CA VAL A 30 18.81 -13.55 -4.81
C VAL A 30 19.40 -14.31 -6.00
N CYS A 31 18.56 -14.99 -6.79
CA CYS A 31 18.98 -15.68 -8.02
C CYS A 31 17.79 -15.92 -8.97
N ARG A 32 18.07 -16.46 -10.16
CA ARG A 32 17.05 -16.77 -11.18
C ARG A 32 16.01 -17.77 -10.67
N HIS A 33 16.42 -18.79 -9.91
CA HIS A 33 15.52 -19.81 -9.35
C HIS A 33 14.54 -19.20 -8.35
N TRP A 34 15.02 -18.38 -7.41
CA TRP A 34 14.16 -17.69 -6.44
C TRP A 34 13.18 -16.72 -7.10
N ARG A 35 13.64 -16.00 -8.12
CA ARG A 35 12.78 -15.12 -8.92
C ARG A 35 11.62 -15.88 -9.58
N TYR A 36 11.92 -17.05 -10.15
CA TYR A 36 10.91 -17.92 -10.76
C TYR A 36 9.89 -18.42 -9.73
N VAL A 37 10.36 -18.93 -8.58
CA VAL A 37 9.48 -19.45 -7.53
C VAL A 37 8.57 -18.36 -6.95
N VAL A 38 9.12 -17.19 -6.60
CA VAL A 38 8.29 -16.07 -6.10
C VAL A 38 7.32 -15.56 -7.16
N GLY A 39 7.77 -15.49 -8.43
CA GLY A 39 6.97 -14.96 -9.53
C GLY A 39 5.80 -15.85 -9.93
N THR A 40 5.96 -17.17 -9.86
CA THR A 40 4.93 -18.13 -10.31
C THR A 40 4.04 -18.61 -9.16
N ARG A 41 4.61 -18.90 -7.99
CA ARG A 41 3.91 -19.59 -6.89
C ARG A 41 3.43 -18.66 -5.79
N THR A 42 3.92 -17.42 -5.73
CA THR A 42 3.53 -16.45 -4.69
C THR A 42 2.78 -15.23 -5.23
N ALA A 43 2.49 -15.20 -6.54
CA ALA A 43 1.84 -14.08 -7.22
C ALA A 43 0.49 -13.67 -6.62
N THR A 44 -0.28 -14.61 -6.07
CA THR A 44 -1.61 -14.38 -5.49
C THR A 44 -1.55 -13.43 -4.28
N SER A 45 -0.45 -13.43 -3.52
CA SER A 45 -0.22 -12.50 -2.40
C SER A 45 0.33 -11.13 -2.85
N LEU A 46 0.79 -11.00 -4.10
CA LEU A 46 1.51 -9.82 -4.60
C LEU A 46 0.60 -8.81 -5.29
N ARG A 47 -0.69 -9.12 -5.49
CA ARG A 47 -1.71 -8.08 -5.61
C ARG A 47 -1.77 -7.40 -4.26
N SER A 48 -0.97 -6.36 -4.10
CA SER A 48 -1.27 -5.26 -3.19
C SER A 48 -2.79 -5.08 -3.26
N ARG A 49 -3.51 -5.44 -2.20
CA ARG A 49 -4.92 -5.13 -2.15
C ARG A 49 -4.96 -3.62 -2.19
N ALA A 50 -5.30 -3.07 -3.35
CA ALA A 50 -5.50 -1.65 -3.50
C ALA A 50 -6.52 -1.28 -2.43
N LYS A 51 -6.07 -0.56 -1.42
CA LYS A 51 -6.94 -0.04 -0.38
C LYS A 51 -7.62 1.16 -1.00
N THR A 52 -8.95 1.13 -1.06
CA THR A 52 -9.69 2.29 -1.58
C THR A 52 -9.52 3.40 -0.58
N LEU A 53 -8.93 4.50 -1.03
CA LEU A 53 -8.82 5.70 -0.25
C LEU A 53 -9.98 6.61 -0.62
N VAL A 54 -10.77 7.00 0.37
CA VAL A 54 -11.84 7.97 0.21
C VAL A 54 -11.38 9.22 0.93
N ALA A 55 -11.28 10.32 0.19
CA ALA A 55 -10.97 11.60 0.76
C ALA A 55 -12.13 12.56 0.44
N ALA A 56 -12.68 13.17 1.47
CA ALA A 56 -13.69 14.22 1.42
C ALA A 56 -13.12 15.44 2.13
N THR A 57 -13.68 16.63 1.92
CA THR A 57 -13.20 17.88 2.52
C THR A 57 -12.91 17.70 4.02
N GLY A 58 -11.63 17.82 4.41
CA GLY A 58 -11.20 17.65 5.80
C GLY A 58 -11.08 16.24 6.37
N SER A 59 -11.33 15.18 5.58
CA SER A 59 -11.25 13.80 6.06
C SER A 59 -10.70 12.85 5.01
N ALA A 60 -9.83 11.93 5.44
CA ALA A 60 -9.39 10.80 4.64
C ALA A 60 -9.70 9.51 5.40
N CYS A 61 -10.29 8.53 4.72
CA CYS A 61 -10.48 7.20 5.26
C CYS A 61 -10.01 6.13 4.27
N VAL A 62 -9.47 5.05 4.82
CA VAL A 62 -9.04 3.87 4.07
C VAL A 62 -10.07 2.77 4.28
N ILE A 63 -10.59 2.25 3.17
CA ILE A 63 -11.48 1.10 3.16
C ILE A 63 -10.62 -0.16 3.01
N ASP A 64 -10.40 -0.82 4.14
CA ASP A 64 -9.52 -1.99 4.22
C ASP A 64 -10.19 -3.30 3.79
N ASN A 65 -11.53 -3.41 3.88
CA ASN A 65 -12.28 -4.63 3.52
C ASN A 65 -13.71 -4.30 3.07
N LEU A 66 -14.04 -4.60 1.81
CA LEU A 66 -15.41 -4.51 1.27
C LEU A 66 -16.36 -5.61 1.81
N TRP A 67 -15.86 -6.57 2.59
CA TRP A 67 -16.61 -7.73 3.09
C TRP A 67 -16.93 -7.71 4.59
N ALA A 68 -16.43 -6.74 5.35
CA ALA A 68 -16.76 -6.56 6.77
C ALA A 68 -17.75 -5.40 6.93
N PRO A 69 -18.57 -5.37 8.00
CA PRO A 69 -19.48 -4.26 8.27
C PRO A 69 -18.73 -2.94 8.21
N TRP A 70 -19.25 -2.04 7.38
CA TRP A 70 -18.75 -0.72 7.01
C TRP A 70 -18.16 0.06 8.21
N LYS A 71 -16.90 -0.18 8.54
CA LYS A 71 -16.16 0.64 9.50
C LYS A 71 -14.99 1.28 8.77
N PRO A 72 -15.21 2.48 8.20
CA PRO A 72 -14.12 3.32 7.72
C PRO A 72 -13.11 3.48 8.86
N ARG A 73 -11.82 3.24 8.58
CA ARG A 73 -10.77 3.72 9.46
C ARG A 73 -10.47 5.14 9.03
N GLU A 74 -10.85 6.10 9.87
CA GLU A 74 -10.35 7.46 9.75
C GLU A 74 -8.83 7.44 9.90
N LEU A 75 -8.18 8.12 8.98
CA LEU A 75 -6.75 8.14 8.87
C LEU A 75 -6.12 9.33 9.57
N TRP A 76 -6.88 10.41 9.69
CA TRP A 76 -6.44 11.61 10.36
C TRP A 76 -7.04 11.65 11.75
N PRO A 77 -6.21 11.64 12.80
CA PRO A 77 -6.66 11.99 14.14
C PRO A 77 -7.33 13.37 14.15
N GLU A 78 -8.26 13.61 15.09
CA GLU A 78 -8.99 14.88 15.21
C GLU A 78 -8.08 16.13 15.17
N PHE A 79 -6.87 16.02 15.75
CA PHE A 79 -5.90 17.13 15.78
C PHE A 79 -5.27 17.45 14.42
N MET A 80 -5.18 16.48 13.50
CA MET A 80 -4.72 16.73 12.12
C MET A 80 -5.87 17.16 11.21
N ALA A 81 -7.08 16.68 11.50
CA ALA A 81 -8.26 17.06 10.73
C ALA A 81 -8.46 18.58 10.69
N ASP A 82 -8.15 19.31 11.77
CA ASP A 82 -8.29 20.78 11.79
C ASP A 82 -7.40 21.51 10.77
N HIS A 83 -6.20 21.00 10.48
CA HIS A 83 -5.32 21.59 9.46
C HIS A 83 -5.82 21.32 8.03
N TYR A 84 -6.46 20.17 7.82
CA TYR A 84 -6.92 19.75 6.50
C TYR A 84 -8.40 20.04 6.23
N LYS A 85 -9.19 20.38 7.26
CA LYS A 85 -10.61 20.78 7.20
C LYS A 85 -10.92 21.86 6.15
N PRO A 86 -10.13 22.93 6.00
CA PRO A 86 -10.41 23.94 4.98
C PRO A 86 -9.97 23.52 3.58
N MET A 87 -9.22 22.43 3.42
CA MET A 87 -8.64 22.04 2.14
C MET A 87 -9.56 21.08 1.37
N SER A 88 -9.60 21.24 0.05
CA SER A 88 -10.28 20.34 -0.87
C SER A 88 -9.32 19.28 -1.40
N VAL A 89 -9.85 18.11 -1.73
CA VAL A 89 -9.06 17.05 -2.37
C VAL A 89 -9.09 17.28 -3.87
N VAL A 90 -7.93 17.52 -4.47
CA VAL A 90 -7.79 17.77 -5.92
C VAL A 90 -7.26 16.56 -6.70
N GLY A 91 -6.72 15.56 -6.01
CA GLY A 91 -6.26 14.34 -6.67
C GLY A 91 -5.51 13.38 -5.77
N THR A 92 -4.95 12.33 -6.39
CA THR A 92 -4.09 11.34 -5.72
C THR A 92 -2.84 11.11 -6.55
N CYS A 93 -1.71 10.86 -5.88
CA CYS A 93 -0.42 10.58 -6.52
C CYS A 93 0.30 9.45 -5.76
N ASN A 94 0.46 8.28 -6.38
CA ASN A 94 1.18 7.14 -5.78
C ASN A 94 0.70 6.71 -4.37
N GLY A 95 -0.58 6.90 -4.07
CA GLY A 95 -1.16 6.61 -2.75
C GLY A 95 -1.06 7.75 -1.73
N LEU A 96 -0.53 8.91 -2.14
CA LEU A 96 -0.62 10.17 -1.43
C LEU A 96 -1.85 10.97 -1.91
N VAL A 97 -2.35 11.87 -1.07
CA VAL A 97 -3.49 12.74 -1.37
C VAL A 97 -2.97 14.15 -1.65
N CYS A 98 -3.44 14.75 -2.74
CA CYS A 98 -3.18 16.15 -3.03
C CYS A 98 -4.36 16.99 -2.54
N LEU A 99 -4.06 17.93 -1.66
CA LEU A 99 -5.00 18.85 -1.04
C LEU A 99 -4.73 20.27 -1.54
N CYS A 100 -5.78 21.04 -1.77
CA CYS A 100 -5.69 22.44 -2.16
C CYS A 100 -6.38 23.30 -1.11
N ASP A 101 -5.69 24.36 -0.66
CA ASP A 101 -6.32 25.37 0.19
C ASP A 101 -7.12 26.34 -0.69
N ASP A 102 -8.41 26.05 -0.86
CA ASP A 102 -9.30 26.84 -1.73
C ASP A 102 -9.79 28.16 -1.07
N ARG A 103 -9.24 28.53 0.09
CA ARG A 103 -9.60 29.79 0.76
C ARG A 103 -9.15 31.02 -0.02
N GLU A 104 -8.09 30.89 -0.81
CA GLU A 104 -7.54 31.95 -1.66
C GLU A 104 -7.37 31.47 -3.10
N LEU A 105 -7.60 32.37 -4.07
CA LEU A 105 -7.33 32.09 -5.48
C LEU A 105 -5.83 31.83 -5.68
N GLY A 106 -5.48 30.60 -6.08
CA GLY A 106 -4.09 30.16 -6.21
C GLY A 106 -3.48 29.63 -4.91
N GLY A 107 -4.32 29.16 -3.98
CA GLY A 107 -3.89 28.58 -2.73
C GLY A 107 -2.92 27.40 -2.86
N ALA A 108 -2.25 27.11 -1.74
CA ALA A 108 -1.18 26.13 -1.70
C ALA A 108 -1.69 24.71 -1.95
N ILE A 109 -0.94 23.95 -2.76
CA ILE A 109 -1.15 22.52 -2.92
C ILE A 109 -0.26 21.79 -1.90
N THR A 110 -0.88 21.02 -1.01
CA THR A 110 -0.20 20.17 -0.04
C THR A 110 -0.36 18.71 -0.46
N VAL A 111 0.75 17.97 -0.48
CA VAL A 111 0.71 16.52 -0.69
C VAL A 111 0.86 15.86 0.68
N ALA A 112 -0.16 15.11 1.09
CA ALA A 112 -0.20 14.45 2.38
C ALA A 112 -0.20 12.92 2.23
N ASN A 113 0.54 12.23 3.08
CA ASN A 113 0.47 10.80 3.26
C ASN A 113 -0.73 10.48 4.16
N PRO A 114 -1.78 9.85 3.61
CA PRO A 114 -2.97 9.54 4.38
C PRO A 114 -2.73 8.44 5.41
N VAL A 115 -1.58 7.76 5.48
CA VAL A 115 -1.30 6.77 6.54
C VAL A 115 -0.55 7.39 7.72
N THR A 116 0.34 8.35 7.45
CA THR A 116 1.19 8.98 8.48
C THR A 116 0.74 10.38 8.88
N GLY A 117 -0.04 11.06 8.04
CA GLY A 117 -0.42 12.46 8.22
C GLY A 117 0.68 13.47 7.86
N GLU A 118 1.82 12.99 7.38
CA GLU A 118 2.97 13.78 6.89
C GLU A 118 2.73 14.43 5.53
#